data_AF-A0A2G6MT91-F1
#
_entry.id   AF-A0A2G6MT91-F1
#
_cell.length_a   1.000
_cell.length_b   1.000
_cell.length_c   1.000
_cell.angle_alpha   90.00
_cell.angle_beta   90.00
_cell.angle_gamma   90.00
#
_symmetry.space_group_name_H-M   'P 1'
#
loop_
_entity.id
_entity.type
_entity.pdbx_description
1 polymer ?
#
loop_
_entity_poly.entity_id
_entity_poly.type
_entity_poly.pdbx_seq_one_letter_code
_entity_poly.pdbx_strand_id
1 'polypeptide(L)'
;MIKIHRLFAHKKKWAPQTPPTECQWSIGIYEGVSPFTLQPPDKITNPIISPCDVSDAKARLVADPFGVRCEGRYYLFFEAEVKTNNGFKGKIAMASSENGQTWQYEKVVLSEPFHLSYPYVFTHENQFYLIPESRQYRQVRLYRAVSFPFHWELDTILLKGKRFADNTLFFYNNMWWLFTDSGNSTLRLYFSPHLKGPYKQHRKSPIRKKDPHYARPAGRVILYKTNPVRFAQDTLPIYGSKVWGFRVITLTTEDYQEEPITDPILDASGAGWNSHGMHTVDATQLPDGSWRAYVDGYGSIKAGV
;
A
#
# COMPACT_ATOMS: atom_id res chain seq x y z
N MET A 1 43.61 -34.02 -19.18
CA MET A 1 43.14 -32.62 -19.07
C MET A 1 41.67 -32.62 -18.65
N ILE A 2 41.32 -31.64 -17.81
CA ILE A 2 40.27 -31.67 -16.79
C ILE A 2 38.83 -31.71 -17.35
N LYS A 3 38.00 -32.64 -16.85
CA LYS A 3 36.54 -32.61 -17.04
C LYS A 3 35.96 -31.47 -16.21
N ILE A 4 35.53 -30.39 -16.86
CA ILE A 4 34.79 -29.30 -16.21
C ILE A 4 33.39 -29.82 -15.89
N HIS A 5 33.14 -30.15 -14.62
CA HIS A 5 31.79 -30.36 -14.12
C HIS A 5 31.03 -29.04 -14.16
N ARG A 6 29.93 -29.03 -14.90
CA ARG A 6 28.92 -27.97 -14.90
C ARG A 6 28.38 -27.78 -13.47
N LEU A 7 28.92 -26.80 -12.74
CA LEU A 7 28.26 -26.18 -11.59
C LEU A 7 27.07 -25.33 -12.10
N PHE A 8 26.00 -25.98 -12.54
CA PHE A 8 24.69 -25.34 -12.55
C PHE A 8 24.12 -25.50 -11.14
N ALA A 9 24.55 -24.64 -10.22
CA ALA A 9 23.75 -24.39 -9.03
C ALA A 9 22.36 -23.96 -9.52
N HIS A 10 21.36 -24.81 -9.31
CA HIS A 10 19.97 -24.41 -9.45
C HIS A 10 19.79 -23.14 -8.63
N LYS A 11 19.57 -21.98 -9.29
CA LYS A 11 19.07 -20.79 -8.60
C LYS A 11 17.75 -21.23 -7.98
N LYS A 12 17.79 -21.60 -6.69
CA LYS A 12 16.63 -21.97 -5.89
C LYS A 12 15.63 -20.84 -6.13
N LYS A 13 14.49 -21.12 -6.75
CA LYS A 13 13.42 -20.13 -6.87
C LYS A 13 12.91 -19.92 -5.45
N TRP A 14 13.39 -18.87 -4.79
CA TRP A 14 12.85 -18.47 -3.50
C TRP A 14 11.47 -17.90 -3.79
N ALA A 15 10.45 -18.70 -3.50
CA ALA A 15 9.09 -18.20 -3.38
C ALA A 15 8.97 -17.54 -1.99
N PRO A 16 8.18 -16.45 -1.88
CA PRO A 16 7.79 -15.91 -0.58
C PRO A 16 7.27 -17.03 0.31
N GLN A 17 7.75 -17.08 1.55
CA GLN A 17 7.16 -17.96 2.56
C GLN A 17 5.83 -17.36 3.03
N THR A 18 4.85 -18.23 3.27
CA THR A 18 3.60 -17.84 3.90
C THR A 18 3.92 -17.37 5.32
N PRO A 19 3.37 -16.23 5.76
CA PRO A 19 3.57 -15.78 7.12
C PRO A 19 3.06 -16.81 8.17
N PRO A 20 3.71 -16.97 9.34
CA PRO A 20 3.16 -17.68 10.52
C PRO A 20 1.65 -17.49 10.80
N THR A 21 0.99 -18.56 11.27
CA THR A 21 -0.48 -18.56 11.44
C THR A 21 -0.98 -17.82 12.69
N GLU A 22 -0.14 -17.69 13.71
CA GLU A 22 -0.46 -17.02 14.99
C GLU A 22 -0.33 -15.49 14.95
N CYS A 23 0.22 -14.95 13.86
CA CYS A 23 0.39 -13.53 13.66
C CYS A 23 -0.69 -12.98 12.73
N GLN A 24 -1.01 -11.70 12.89
CA GLN A 24 -2.01 -11.00 12.08
C GLN A 24 -1.51 -9.62 11.67
N TRP A 25 -1.98 -9.14 10.52
CA TRP A 25 -1.74 -7.76 10.13
C TRP A 25 -2.61 -6.83 10.98
N SER A 26 -1.97 -5.79 11.51
CA SER A 26 -2.59 -4.69 12.25
C SER A 26 -2.03 -3.37 11.74
N ILE A 27 -2.66 -2.25 12.08
CA ILE A 27 -2.32 -0.92 11.58
C ILE A 27 -1.77 -0.05 12.71
N GLY A 28 -0.70 0.68 12.44
CA GLY A 28 -0.06 1.63 13.34
C GLY A 28 0.19 3.00 12.72
N ILE A 29 0.73 3.91 13.52
CA ILE A 29 1.21 5.23 13.12
C ILE A 29 2.69 5.34 13.43
N TYR A 30 3.44 5.84 12.46
CA TYR A 30 4.83 6.25 12.61
C TYR A 30 4.95 7.75 12.34
N GLU A 31 5.91 8.41 12.98
CA GLU A 31 6.24 9.83 12.79
C GLU A 31 7.75 10.01 12.61
N GLY A 32 8.16 11.13 12.02
CA GLY A 32 9.58 11.43 11.87
C GLY A 32 9.83 12.83 11.31
N VAL A 33 11.07 13.28 11.41
CA VAL A 33 11.51 14.55 10.78
C VAL A 33 11.63 14.43 9.25
N SER A 34 11.63 13.20 8.73
CA SER A 34 11.68 12.89 7.30
C SER A 34 10.90 11.60 7.02
N PRO A 35 10.47 11.36 5.77
CA PRO A 35 9.78 10.11 5.41
C PRO A 35 10.72 8.89 5.41
N PHE A 36 12.02 9.08 5.63
CA PHE A 36 13.04 8.03 5.63
C PHE A 36 13.50 7.67 7.06
N THR A 37 13.00 8.37 8.07
CA THR A 37 13.39 8.21 9.48
C THR A 37 12.12 8.12 10.33
N LEU A 38 11.15 7.34 9.87
CA LEU A 38 9.86 7.12 10.52
C LEU A 38 10.03 6.16 11.71
N GLN A 39 9.43 6.48 12.85
CA GLN A 39 9.47 5.70 14.09
C GLN A 39 8.12 5.74 14.81
N PRO A 40 7.80 4.77 15.68
CA PRO A 40 6.63 4.87 16.55
C PRO A 40 6.68 6.15 17.40
N PRO A 41 5.60 6.96 17.46
CA PRO A 41 5.60 8.18 18.26
C PRO A 41 5.34 7.89 19.74
N ASP A 42 5.95 8.67 20.64
CA ASP A 42 5.89 8.44 22.10
C ASP A 42 4.47 8.46 22.69
N LYS A 43 3.55 9.21 22.08
CA LYS A 43 2.20 9.46 22.61
C LYS A 43 1.13 8.53 22.05
N ILE A 44 1.46 7.64 21.11
CA ILE A 44 0.48 6.73 20.48
C ILE A 44 0.96 5.30 20.66
N THR A 45 0.13 4.48 21.30
CA THR A 45 0.38 3.04 21.40
C THR A 45 -0.10 2.36 20.13
N ASN A 46 0.83 1.74 19.41
CA ASN A 46 0.51 0.88 18.27
C ASN A 46 0.22 -0.56 18.73
N PRO A 47 -0.61 -1.33 18.00
CA PRO A 47 -1.38 -0.91 16.82
C PRO A 47 -2.58 -0.01 17.19
N ILE A 48 -2.91 0.95 16.32
CA ILE A 48 -4.08 1.84 16.48
C ILE A 48 -5.39 1.19 16.01
N ILE A 49 -5.31 0.21 15.10
CA ILE A 49 -6.44 -0.59 14.62
C ILE A 49 -5.94 -2.03 14.46
N SER A 50 -6.67 -2.96 15.05
CA SER A 50 -6.43 -4.40 15.02
C SER A 50 -7.64 -5.14 14.45
N PRO A 51 -7.50 -6.43 14.07
CA PRO A 51 -8.62 -7.19 13.52
C PRO A 51 -9.82 -7.32 14.46
N CYS A 52 -9.59 -7.25 15.78
CA CYS A 52 -10.66 -7.28 16.79
C CYS A 52 -11.53 -6.02 16.84
N ASP A 53 -11.06 -4.90 16.29
CA ASP A 53 -11.80 -3.63 16.31
C ASP A 53 -12.89 -3.59 15.23
N VAL A 54 -12.80 -4.47 14.22
CA VAL A 54 -13.81 -4.63 13.18
C VAL A 54 -15.07 -5.26 13.79
N SER A 55 -16.07 -4.41 14.09
CA SER A 55 -17.26 -4.81 14.86
C SER A 55 -18.43 -5.32 14.01
N ASP A 56 -18.49 -4.97 12.73
CA ASP A 56 -19.58 -5.37 11.82
C ASP A 56 -19.33 -6.71 11.10
N ALA A 57 -18.14 -7.31 11.28
CA ALA A 57 -17.79 -8.63 10.77
C ALA A 57 -16.55 -9.21 11.48
N LYS A 58 -16.43 -10.54 11.52
CA LYS A 58 -15.22 -11.19 12.06
C LYS A 58 -14.05 -11.06 11.08
N ALA A 59 -13.14 -10.13 11.34
CA ALA A 59 -11.89 -9.98 10.58
C ALA A 59 -10.78 -10.92 11.09
N ARG A 60 -9.91 -11.37 10.19
CA ARG A 60 -8.65 -12.07 10.55
C ARG A 60 -7.42 -11.18 10.44
N LEU A 61 -7.51 -10.09 9.67
CA LEU A 61 -6.45 -9.11 9.48
C LEU A 61 -7.02 -7.75 9.12
N VAL A 62 -6.23 -6.71 9.36
CA VAL A 62 -6.40 -5.36 8.81
C VAL A 62 -5.06 -4.87 8.26
N ALA A 63 -5.04 -4.30 7.05
CA ALA A 63 -3.81 -3.97 6.33
C ALA A 63 -4.02 -2.84 5.32
N ASP A 64 -2.93 -2.41 4.67
CA ASP A 64 -2.94 -1.39 3.63
C ASP A 64 -3.63 -0.06 4.02
N PRO A 65 -3.16 0.62 5.07
CA PRO A 65 -3.81 1.84 5.53
C PRO A 65 -3.52 3.03 4.61
N PHE A 66 -4.57 3.77 4.22
CA PHE A 66 -4.48 5.05 3.51
C PHE A 66 -5.29 6.13 4.22
N GLY A 67 -4.61 7.20 4.61
CA GLY A 67 -5.18 8.28 5.38
C GLY A 67 -5.54 9.50 4.53
N VAL A 68 -6.56 10.21 4.97
CA VAL A 68 -6.93 11.55 4.45
C VAL A 68 -7.48 12.41 5.58
N ARG A 69 -7.25 13.72 5.49
CA ARG A 69 -7.80 14.71 6.42
C ARG A 69 -8.88 15.53 5.71
N CYS A 70 -10.03 15.70 6.35
CA CYS A 70 -11.14 16.51 5.84
C CYS A 70 -11.83 17.21 7.01
N GLU A 71 -12.09 18.52 6.88
CA GLU A 71 -12.83 19.32 7.87
C GLU A 71 -12.30 19.15 9.32
N GLY A 72 -10.97 19.12 9.47
CA GLY A 72 -10.32 18.97 10.77
C GLY A 72 -10.25 17.53 11.31
N ARG A 73 -11.00 16.58 10.74
CA ARG A 73 -11.02 15.16 11.14
C ARG A 73 -10.10 14.30 10.28
N TYR A 74 -9.58 13.24 10.87
CA TYR A 74 -8.78 12.23 10.18
C TYR A 74 -9.63 11.01 9.85
N TYR A 75 -9.42 10.47 8.65
CA TYR A 75 -10.08 9.28 8.14
C TYR A 75 -9.01 8.31 7.63
N LEU A 76 -9.16 7.03 7.95
CA LEU A 76 -8.23 5.98 7.59
C LEU A 76 -9.00 4.85 6.91
N PHE A 77 -8.68 4.59 5.66
CA PHE A 77 -9.27 3.53 4.86
C PHE A 77 -8.29 2.36 4.80
N PHE A 78 -8.76 1.14 4.96
CA PHE A 78 -7.90 -0.04 5.02
C PHE A 78 -8.62 -1.30 4.55
N GLU A 79 -7.84 -2.31 4.17
CA GLU A 79 -8.37 -3.66 3.97
C GLU A 79 -8.79 -4.24 5.33
N ALA A 80 -10.01 -4.75 5.41
CA ALA A 80 -10.42 -5.70 6.44
C ALA A 80 -10.76 -7.04 5.76
N GLU A 81 -10.01 -8.09 6.07
CA GLU A 81 -10.28 -9.41 5.52
C GLU A 81 -11.23 -10.19 6.44
N VAL A 82 -12.49 -10.23 6.04
CA VAL A 82 -13.59 -10.68 6.89
C VAL A 82 -14.10 -12.06 6.51
N LYS A 83 -14.58 -12.81 7.50
CA LYS A 83 -15.20 -14.13 7.28
C LYS A 83 -16.52 -13.97 6.53
N THR A 84 -16.70 -14.79 5.51
CA THR A 84 -17.93 -14.93 4.71
C THR A 84 -18.33 -16.40 4.61
N ASN A 85 -19.47 -16.69 4.00
CA ASN A 85 -19.92 -18.07 3.75
C ASN A 85 -18.95 -18.86 2.86
N ASN A 86 -18.16 -18.17 2.02
CA ASN A 86 -17.24 -18.78 1.03
C ASN A 86 -15.77 -18.63 1.43
N GLY A 87 -15.47 -18.44 2.72
CA GLY A 87 -14.11 -18.19 3.22
C GLY A 87 -13.88 -16.71 3.57
N PHE A 88 -12.63 -16.27 3.55
CA PHE A 88 -12.26 -14.88 3.86
C PHE A 88 -12.28 -14.02 2.60
N LYS A 89 -12.71 -12.76 2.74
CA LYS A 89 -12.75 -11.78 1.64
C LYS A 89 -12.39 -10.40 2.15
N GLY A 90 -11.46 -9.75 1.47
CA GLY A 90 -11.09 -8.36 1.69
C GLY A 90 -12.22 -7.41 1.32
N LYS A 91 -12.55 -6.51 2.25
CA LYS A 91 -13.46 -5.37 2.05
C LYS A 91 -12.72 -4.11 2.47
N ILE A 92 -13.20 -2.94 2.05
CA ILE A 92 -12.62 -1.68 2.53
C ILE A 92 -13.41 -1.20 3.73
N ALA A 93 -12.73 -1.09 4.87
CA ALA A 93 -13.27 -0.52 6.08
C ALA A 93 -12.66 0.86 6.35
N MET A 94 -13.26 1.58 7.28
CA MET A 94 -12.83 2.92 7.64
C MET A 94 -12.84 3.11 9.16
N ALA A 95 -11.82 3.80 9.66
CA ALA A 95 -11.72 4.31 11.02
C ALA A 95 -11.51 5.82 10.98
N SER A 96 -11.92 6.51 12.04
CA SER A 96 -11.79 7.95 12.14
C SER A 96 -11.11 8.38 13.43
N SER A 97 -10.60 9.61 13.44
CA SER A 97 -9.99 10.22 14.62
C SER A 97 -10.17 11.74 14.59
N GLU A 98 -10.52 12.32 15.74
CA GLU A 98 -10.60 13.78 15.90
C GLU A 98 -9.22 14.41 16.13
N ASN A 99 -8.32 13.71 16.84
CA ASN A 99 -7.01 14.22 17.26
C ASN A 99 -5.83 13.58 16.52
N GLY A 100 -6.12 12.60 15.65
CA GLY A 100 -5.12 11.82 14.92
C GLY A 100 -4.29 10.87 15.79
N GLN A 101 -4.70 10.64 17.05
CA GLN A 101 -4.02 9.79 18.03
C GLN A 101 -4.90 8.61 18.45
N THR A 102 -6.16 8.89 18.81
CA THR A 102 -7.15 7.87 19.21
C THR A 102 -8.05 7.58 18.03
N TRP A 103 -8.15 6.31 17.65
CA TRP A 103 -8.88 5.89 16.46
C TRP A 103 -10.09 5.05 16.84
N GLN A 104 -11.19 5.30 16.14
CA GLN A 104 -12.43 4.55 16.28
C GLN A 104 -12.74 3.86 14.95
N TYR A 105 -12.93 2.55 15.00
CA TYR A 105 -13.52 1.81 13.89
C TYR A 105 -14.95 2.30 13.62
N GLU A 106 -15.28 2.56 12.36
CA GLU A 106 -16.62 3.04 11.96
C GLU A 106 -17.45 1.90 11.36
N LYS A 107 -17.10 1.47 10.14
CA LYS A 107 -17.77 0.39 9.40
C LYS A 107 -17.01 0.00 8.14
N VAL A 108 -17.42 -1.09 7.51
CA VAL A 108 -17.15 -1.34 6.09
C VAL A 108 -17.83 -0.29 5.21
N VAL A 109 -17.06 0.35 4.33
CA VAL A 109 -17.53 1.44 3.44
C VAL A 109 -17.55 1.06 1.96
N LEU A 110 -16.85 -0.01 1.56
CA LEU A 110 -16.93 -0.56 0.21
C LEU A 110 -16.82 -2.08 0.23
N SER A 111 -17.79 -2.75 -0.40
CA SER A 111 -17.84 -4.20 -0.53
C SER A 111 -18.30 -4.57 -1.93
N GLU A 112 -17.55 -5.46 -2.57
CA GLU A 112 -17.82 -5.98 -3.92
C GLU A 112 -17.97 -7.52 -3.87
N PRO A 113 -18.44 -8.19 -4.94
CA PRO A 113 -18.53 -9.66 -4.96
C PRO A 113 -17.15 -10.35 -5.07
N PHE A 114 -16.06 -9.59 -5.15
CA PHE A 114 -14.67 -10.03 -5.20
C PHE A 114 -13.84 -9.39 -4.09
N HIS A 115 -12.62 -9.90 -3.87
CA HIS A 115 -11.67 -9.38 -2.88
C HIS A 115 -11.21 -7.96 -3.21
N LEU A 116 -11.17 -7.09 -2.20
CA LEU A 116 -10.63 -5.74 -2.26
C LEU A 116 -9.51 -5.57 -1.21
N SER A 117 -8.42 -4.93 -1.60
CA SER A 117 -7.33 -4.49 -0.69
C SER A 117 -6.77 -3.15 -1.17
N TYR A 118 -5.69 -2.64 -0.56
CA TYR A 118 -4.99 -1.44 -1.00
C TYR A 118 -5.91 -0.25 -1.39
N PRO A 119 -6.73 0.29 -0.46
CA PRO A 119 -7.72 1.32 -0.75
C PRO A 119 -7.09 2.71 -0.90
N TYR A 120 -6.39 2.94 -2.01
CA TYR A 120 -5.72 4.20 -2.28
C TYR A 120 -6.71 5.37 -2.36
N VAL A 121 -6.88 6.10 -1.26
CA VAL A 121 -7.77 7.27 -1.14
C VAL A 121 -7.01 8.57 -1.40
N PHE A 122 -7.63 9.49 -2.14
CA PHE A 122 -7.08 10.81 -2.46
C PHE A 122 -8.19 11.81 -2.81
N THR A 123 -7.83 13.09 -2.86
CA THR A 123 -8.71 14.18 -3.30
C THR A 123 -8.23 14.77 -4.62
N HIS A 124 -9.17 15.17 -5.46
CA HIS A 124 -8.92 15.94 -6.68
C HIS A 124 -10.15 16.80 -7.00
N GLU A 125 -9.95 18.08 -7.30
CA GLU A 125 -11.03 19.04 -7.61
C GLU A 125 -12.18 19.00 -6.57
N ASN A 126 -11.84 19.06 -5.29
CA ASN A 126 -12.77 19.01 -4.15
C ASN A 126 -13.61 17.72 -4.06
N GLN A 127 -13.22 16.67 -4.77
CA GLN A 127 -13.90 15.38 -4.79
C GLN A 127 -12.99 14.29 -4.24
N PHE A 128 -13.55 13.39 -3.43
CA PHE A 128 -12.83 12.22 -2.92
C PHE A 128 -12.95 11.05 -3.88
N TYR A 129 -11.82 10.37 -4.09
CA TYR A 129 -11.67 9.19 -4.93
C TYR A 129 -10.97 8.07 -4.17
N LEU A 130 -11.27 6.83 -4.55
CA LEU A 130 -10.68 5.62 -3.96
C LEU A 130 -10.38 4.61 -5.07
N ILE A 131 -9.16 4.08 -5.11
CA ILE A 131 -8.75 3.02 -6.03
C ILE A 131 -8.32 1.80 -5.21
N PRO A 132 -9.16 0.76 -5.07
CA PRO A 132 -8.74 -0.48 -4.42
C PRO A 132 -7.95 -1.37 -5.38
N GLU A 133 -7.12 -2.26 -4.84
CA GLU A 133 -6.74 -3.47 -5.56
C GLU A 133 -8.01 -4.30 -5.81
N SER A 134 -8.28 -4.60 -7.08
CA SER A 134 -9.38 -5.47 -7.53
C SER A 134 -8.84 -6.55 -8.47
N ARG A 135 -7.67 -7.10 -8.11
CA ARG A 135 -6.87 -8.00 -8.94
C ARG A 135 -7.66 -9.20 -9.48
N GLN A 136 -8.52 -9.79 -8.64
CA GLN A 136 -9.39 -10.90 -9.01
C GLN A 136 -10.31 -10.53 -10.19
N TYR A 137 -10.77 -9.28 -10.23
CA TYR A 137 -11.66 -8.75 -11.26
C TYR A 137 -10.93 -8.21 -12.50
N ARG A 138 -9.60 -8.19 -12.49
CA ARG A 138 -8.72 -7.83 -13.63
C ARG A 138 -8.93 -6.40 -14.17
N GLN A 139 -9.20 -5.47 -13.26
CA GLN A 139 -9.43 -4.06 -13.56
C GLN A 139 -8.66 -3.17 -12.58
N VAL A 140 -8.44 -1.92 -12.97
CA VAL A 140 -8.17 -0.82 -12.05
C VAL A 140 -9.42 0.04 -12.04
N ARG A 141 -10.07 0.14 -10.88
CA ARG A 141 -11.40 0.74 -10.71
C ARG A 141 -11.26 2.00 -9.87
N LEU A 142 -11.70 3.13 -10.42
CA LEU A 142 -11.80 4.41 -9.73
C LEU A 142 -13.20 4.54 -9.16
N TYR A 143 -13.31 4.65 -7.83
CA TYR A 143 -14.54 4.96 -7.13
C TYR A 143 -14.54 6.44 -6.74
N ARG A 144 -15.73 7.04 -6.72
CA ARG A 144 -15.97 8.41 -6.28
C ARG A 144 -16.89 8.40 -5.07
N ALA A 145 -16.58 9.20 -4.05
CA ALA A 145 -17.46 9.36 -2.91
C ALA A 145 -18.70 10.18 -3.32
N VAL A 146 -19.89 9.61 -3.20
CA VAL A 146 -21.14 10.34 -3.39
C VAL A 146 -21.65 10.94 -2.07
N SER A 147 -21.23 10.35 -0.94
CA SER A 147 -21.39 10.92 0.40
C SER A 147 -20.16 10.52 1.23
N PHE A 148 -19.14 11.36 1.23
CA PHE A 148 -17.91 11.09 1.97
C PHE A 148 -18.18 11.07 3.50
N PRO A 149 -17.56 10.16 4.28
CA PRO A 149 -16.62 9.10 3.89
C PRO A 149 -17.28 7.74 3.58
N PHE A 150 -18.61 7.64 3.65
CA PHE A 150 -19.29 6.35 3.83
C PHE A 150 -19.88 5.72 2.57
N HIS A 151 -20.17 6.50 1.52
CA HIS A 151 -20.82 5.99 0.31
C HIS A 151 -19.99 6.29 -0.94
N TRP A 152 -19.67 5.22 -1.67
CA TRP A 152 -18.75 5.20 -2.81
C TRP A 152 -19.40 4.49 -4.00
N GLU A 153 -19.24 5.06 -5.19
CA GLU A 153 -19.75 4.47 -6.43
C GLU A 153 -18.64 4.31 -7.45
N LEU A 154 -18.72 3.26 -8.27
CA LEU A 154 -17.79 3.08 -9.39
C LEU A 154 -17.97 4.24 -10.38
N ASP A 155 -16.92 5.02 -10.57
CA ASP A 155 -16.92 6.15 -11.50
C ASP A 155 -16.34 5.75 -12.85
N THR A 156 -15.12 5.18 -12.86
CA THR A 156 -14.40 4.88 -14.10
C THR A 156 -13.55 3.60 -14.00
N ILE A 157 -13.45 2.82 -15.07
CA ILE A 157 -12.48 1.73 -15.20
C ILE A 157 -11.22 2.27 -15.90
N LEU A 158 -10.13 2.44 -15.16
CA LEU A 158 -8.89 3.05 -15.66
C LEU A 158 -8.09 2.10 -16.56
N LEU A 159 -8.02 0.82 -16.18
CA LEU A 159 -7.35 -0.25 -16.92
C LEU A 159 -8.16 -1.55 -16.85
N LYS A 160 -8.04 -2.41 -17.86
CA LYS A 160 -8.71 -3.72 -17.93
C LYS A 160 -7.85 -4.80 -18.56
N GLY A 161 -8.19 -6.06 -18.27
CA GLY A 161 -7.68 -7.23 -19.00
C GLY A 161 -6.42 -7.88 -18.43
N LYS A 162 -5.85 -7.36 -17.34
CA LYS A 162 -4.72 -7.96 -16.61
C LYS A 162 -5.02 -8.00 -15.11
N ARG A 163 -4.31 -8.84 -14.36
CA ARG A 163 -4.35 -8.85 -12.90
C ARG A 163 -3.47 -7.71 -12.39
N PHE A 164 -4.09 -6.61 -11.99
CA PHE A 164 -3.44 -5.42 -11.46
C PHE A 164 -3.50 -5.43 -9.93
N ALA A 165 -2.38 -5.15 -9.29
CA ALA A 165 -2.21 -5.14 -7.84
C ALA A 165 -1.57 -3.83 -7.37
N ASP A 166 -1.93 -3.40 -6.15
CA ASP A 166 -1.48 -2.18 -5.48
C ASP A 166 -1.37 -0.98 -6.43
N ASN A 167 -2.53 -0.49 -6.86
CA ASN A 167 -2.63 0.54 -7.87
C ASN A 167 -2.33 1.91 -7.25
N THR A 168 -1.13 2.45 -7.46
CA THR A 168 -0.69 3.73 -6.91
C THR A 168 -0.77 4.83 -7.97
N LEU A 169 -1.73 5.75 -7.80
CA LEU A 169 -1.98 6.86 -8.71
C LEU A 169 -1.45 8.18 -8.14
N PHE A 170 -0.73 8.97 -8.93
CA PHE A 170 -0.25 10.29 -8.49
C PHE A 170 -0.19 11.29 -9.64
N PHE A 171 -0.33 12.56 -9.32
CA PHE A 171 -0.20 13.65 -10.28
C PHE A 171 1.17 14.30 -10.14
N TYR A 172 1.91 14.41 -11.23
CA TYR A 172 3.24 14.99 -11.25
C TYR A 172 3.57 15.57 -12.62
N ASN A 173 4.10 16.79 -12.65
CA ASN A 173 4.45 17.53 -13.87
C ASN A 173 3.31 17.52 -14.92
N ASN A 174 2.11 17.96 -14.49
CA ASN A 174 0.91 18.06 -15.33
C ASN A 174 0.44 16.75 -15.96
N MET A 175 0.77 15.61 -15.35
CA MET A 175 0.42 14.29 -15.85
C MET A 175 -0.01 13.38 -14.70
N TRP A 176 -1.03 12.55 -14.94
CA TRP A 176 -1.38 11.45 -14.06
C TRP A 176 -0.50 10.24 -14.37
N TRP A 177 0.08 9.67 -13.34
CA TRP A 177 0.95 8.50 -13.40
C TRP A 177 0.37 7.37 -12.55
N LEU A 178 0.41 6.15 -13.07
CA LEU A 178 -0.12 4.97 -12.40
C LEU A 178 0.93 3.87 -12.37
N PHE A 179 1.40 3.55 -11.16
CA PHE A 179 2.16 2.35 -10.86
C PHE A 179 1.20 1.21 -10.52
N THR A 180 1.48 0.01 -11.02
CA THR A 180 0.69 -1.19 -10.70
C THR A 180 1.53 -2.45 -10.89
N ASP A 181 1.45 -3.38 -9.94
CA ASP A 181 2.00 -4.72 -10.13
C ASP A 181 1.11 -5.55 -11.07
N SER A 182 1.75 -6.41 -11.86
CA SER A 182 1.08 -7.30 -12.82
C SER A 182 1.60 -8.73 -12.78
N GLY A 183 1.85 -9.27 -11.59
CA GLY A 183 2.38 -10.63 -11.45
C GLY A 183 3.10 -10.92 -10.14
N ASN A 184 2.75 -10.25 -9.05
CA ASN A 184 3.41 -10.28 -7.74
C ASN A 184 4.92 -9.99 -7.79
N SER A 185 5.41 -9.33 -8.83
CA SER A 185 6.85 -9.15 -9.11
C SER A 185 7.13 -8.33 -10.38
N THR A 186 6.13 -7.70 -10.98
CA THR A 186 6.31 -6.99 -12.27
C THR A 186 5.60 -5.65 -12.24
N LEU A 187 6.38 -4.59 -12.03
CA LEU A 187 5.90 -3.21 -11.93
C LEU A 187 5.70 -2.62 -13.32
N ARG A 188 4.49 -2.13 -13.56
CA ARG A 188 4.13 -1.39 -14.77
C ARG A 188 3.88 0.08 -14.44
N LEU A 189 4.08 0.91 -15.46
CA LEU A 189 3.89 2.35 -15.41
C LEU A 189 2.97 2.73 -16.56
N TYR A 190 1.94 3.50 -16.25
CA TYR A 190 1.01 4.10 -17.21
C TYR A 190 0.90 5.59 -16.94
N PHE A 191 0.43 6.35 -17.93
CA PHE A 191 0.21 7.79 -17.79
C PHE A 191 -1.01 8.28 -18.57
N SER A 192 -1.56 9.42 -18.16
CA SER A 192 -2.71 10.08 -18.78
C SER A 192 -2.69 11.59 -18.48
N PRO A 193 -3.08 12.46 -19.43
CA PRO A 193 -3.29 13.89 -19.12
C PRO A 193 -4.52 14.13 -18.25
N HIS A 194 -5.42 13.15 -18.11
CA HIS A 194 -6.66 13.25 -17.35
C HIS A 194 -6.79 12.14 -16.30
N LEU A 195 -7.37 12.46 -15.13
CA LEU A 195 -7.58 11.52 -14.03
C LEU A 195 -8.31 10.26 -14.48
N LYS A 196 -9.37 10.43 -15.30
CA LYS A 196 -10.25 9.34 -15.77
C LYS A 196 -9.72 8.62 -17.01
N GLY A 197 -8.49 8.92 -17.44
CA GLY A 197 -7.86 8.31 -18.60
C GLY A 197 -8.21 8.98 -19.93
N PRO A 198 -7.90 8.32 -21.06
CA PRO A 198 -7.34 6.97 -21.15
C PRO A 198 -5.88 6.89 -20.68
N TYR A 199 -5.51 5.82 -19.98
CA TYR A 199 -4.12 5.57 -19.54
C TYR A 199 -3.33 4.81 -20.60
N LYS A 200 -2.22 5.40 -21.06
CA LYS A 200 -1.27 4.77 -21.99
C LYS A 200 -0.16 4.08 -21.20
N GLN A 201 0.18 2.84 -21.57
CA GLN A 201 1.33 2.17 -20.97
C GLN A 201 2.63 2.87 -21.37
N HIS A 202 3.48 3.16 -20.39
CA HIS A 202 4.78 3.80 -20.62
C HIS A 202 5.71 2.89 -21.43
N ARG A 203 6.56 3.44 -22.29
CA ARG A 203 7.43 2.64 -23.19
C ARG A 203 8.48 1.81 -22.45
N LYS A 204 8.93 2.29 -21.29
CA LYS A 204 9.87 1.57 -20.41
C LYS A 204 9.15 0.52 -19.55
N SER A 205 7.82 0.39 -19.66
CA SER A 205 7.06 -0.59 -18.89
C SER A 205 7.20 -2.00 -19.49
N PRO A 206 7.44 -3.05 -18.67
CA PRO A 206 7.56 -3.01 -17.22
C PRO A 206 8.89 -2.40 -16.75
N ILE A 207 8.83 -1.49 -15.77
CA ILE A 207 10.03 -0.84 -15.22
C ILE A 207 10.79 -1.77 -14.26
N ARG A 208 10.10 -2.79 -13.72
CA ARG A 208 10.68 -3.93 -12.98
C ARG A 208 10.04 -5.21 -13.48
N LYS A 209 10.81 -6.29 -13.69
CA LYS A 209 10.30 -7.57 -14.22
C LYS A 209 10.84 -8.75 -13.43
N LYS A 210 9.94 -9.56 -12.86
CA LYS A 210 10.26 -10.70 -11.98
C LYS A 210 11.16 -10.29 -10.80
N ASP A 211 10.88 -9.13 -10.22
CA ASP A 211 11.60 -8.55 -9.09
C ASP A 211 10.67 -8.54 -7.85
N PRO A 212 10.72 -9.59 -7.01
CA PRO A 212 9.88 -9.69 -5.82
C PRO A 212 10.31 -8.75 -4.68
N HIS A 213 11.47 -8.10 -4.78
CA HIS A 213 11.96 -7.19 -3.74
C HIS A 213 11.44 -5.76 -3.93
N TYR A 214 11.29 -5.33 -5.19
CA TYR A 214 11.13 -3.89 -5.49
C TYR A 214 9.98 -3.55 -6.45
N ALA A 215 9.25 -4.55 -6.96
CA ALA A 215 8.22 -4.31 -7.96
C ALA A 215 6.84 -3.95 -7.39
N ARG A 216 6.41 -4.58 -6.29
CA ARG A 216 5.05 -4.40 -5.77
C ARG A 216 4.97 -3.03 -5.04
N PRO A 217 4.06 -2.12 -5.41
CA PRO A 217 3.93 -0.85 -4.71
C PRO A 217 3.56 -1.02 -3.23
N ALA A 218 4.05 -0.14 -2.36
CA ALA A 218 3.86 -0.23 -0.90
C ALA A 218 3.27 1.04 -0.28
N GLY A 219 2.67 1.92 -1.07
CA GLY A 219 2.01 3.10 -0.53
C GLY A 219 1.93 4.24 -1.52
N ARG A 220 1.51 5.41 -1.02
CA ARG A 220 1.42 6.63 -1.80
C ARG A 220 2.79 7.12 -2.25
N VAL A 221 2.89 7.52 -3.52
CA VAL A 221 4.04 8.27 -4.00
C VAL A 221 4.03 9.64 -3.34
N ILE A 222 5.09 9.95 -2.59
CA ILE A 222 5.25 11.26 -1.95
C ILE A 222 6.16 12.14 -2.80
N LEU A 223 5.98 13.46 -2.69
CA LEU A 223 6.98 14.41 -3.16
C LEU A 223 7.89 14.75 -1.98
N TYR A 224 9.15 14.39 -2.09
CA TYR A 224 10.18 14.82 -1.14
C TYR A 224 11.08 15.85 -1.81
N LYS A 225 11.00 17.10 -1.32
CA LYS A 225 11.54 18.29 -1.98
C LYS A 225 10.87 18.49 -3.34
N THR A 226 11.47 17.99 -4.43
CA THR A 226 10.97 18.14 -5.80
C THR A 226 10.80 16.81 -6.53
N ASN A 227 11.26 15.71 -5.94
CA ASN A 227 11.30 14.41 -6.60
C ASN A 227 10.23 13.47 -6.02
N PRO A 228 9.51 12.74 -6.89
CA PRO A 228 8.67 11.64 -6.44
C PRO A 228 9.50 10.56 -5.74
N VAL A 229 8.96 9.99 -4.68
CA VAL A 229 9.49 8.79 -4.03
C VAL A 229 8.44 7.70 -4.11
N ARG A 230 8.79 6.59 -4.76
CA ARG A 230 7.97 5.39 -4.87
C ARG A 230 8.35 4.42 -3.75
N PHE A 231 7.35 3.90 -3.05
CA PHE A 231 7.55 2.83 -2.08
C PHE A 231 7.33 1.46 -2.73
N ALA A 232 8.11 0.47 -2.30
CA ALA A 232 8.03 -0.90 -2.79
C ALA A 232 8.01 -1.91 -1.65
N GLN A 233 7.10 -2.88 -1.74
CA GLN A 233 7.01 -3.99 -0.80
C GLN A 233 8.07 -5.02 -1.17
N ASP A 234 8.86 -5.41 -0.17
CA ASP A 234 9.70 -6.60 -0.26
C ASP A 234 8.86 -7.83 0.08
N THR A 235 8.78 -8.76 -0.87
CA THR A 235 8.04 -10.02 -0.70
C THR A 235 8.95 -11.20 -0.38
N LEU A 236 10.26 -10.97 -0.18
CA LEU A 236 11.22 -11.99 0.23
C LEU A 236 11.94 -11.62 1.53
N PRO A 237 12.30 -12.61 2.36
CA PRO A 237 11.97 -14.04 2.24
C PRO A 237 10.50 -14.36 2.56
N ILE A 238 9.80 -13.45 3.24
CA ILE A 238 8.39 -13.57 3.64
C ILE A 238 7.61 -12.45 2.95
N TYR A 239 6.34 -12.71 2.63
CA TYR A 239 5.45 -11.69 2.09
C TYR A 239 5.37 -10.48 3.03
N GLY A 240 5.79 -9.31 2.56
CA GLY A 240 5.70 -8.08 3.36
C GLY A 240 6.78 -7.98 4.43
N SER A 241 7.99 -8.43 4.13
CA SER A 241 9.10 -8.37 5.07
C SER A 241 9.50 -6.92 5.37
N LYS A 242 9.54 -6.07 4.34
CA LYS A 242 10.03 -4.68 4.42
C LYS A 242 9.33 -3.77 3.42
N VAL A 243 9.54 -2.46 3.61
CA VAL A 243 9.24 -1.44 2.60
C VAL A 243 10.52 -0.71 2.20
N TRP A 244 10.78 -0.65 0.90
CA TRP A 244 11.89 0.08 0.29
C TRP A 244 11.41 1.39 -0.34
N GLY A 245 12.30 2.38 -0.41
CA GLY A 245 12.04 3.64 -1.10
C GLY A 245 12.88 3.81 -2.37
N PHE A 246 12.31 4.42 -3.40
CA PHE A 246 12.97 4.72 -4.67
C PHE A 246 12.72 6.16 -5.06
N ARG A 247 13.77 6.98 -5.13
CA ARG A 247 13.68 8.34 -5.64
C ARG A 247 13.58 8.29 -7.16
N VAL A 248 12.50 8.80 -7.72
CA VAL A 248 12.34 8.94 -9.17
C VAL A 248 13.10 10.19 -9.61
N ILE A 249 14.15 10.00 -10.40
CA ILE A 249 15.04 11.08 -10.87
C ILE A 249 14.70 11.54 -12.29
N THR A 250 14.06 10.67 -13.08
CA THR A 250 13.53 11.01 -14.41
C THR A 250 12.13 10.42 -14.54
N LEU A 251 11.15 11.28 -14.83
CA LEU A 251 9.76 10.89 -15.11
C LEU A 251 9.19 11.76 -16.22
N THR A 252 9.22 11.23 -17.44
CA THR A 252 8.61 11.83 -18.64
C THR A 252 7.83 10.75 -19.39
N THR A 253 7.07 11.11 -20.43
CA THR A 253 6.34 10.10 -21.24
C THR A 253 7.28 9.21 -22.07
N GLU A 254 8.55 9.61 -22.15
CA GLU A 254 9.59 9.00 -22.98
C GLU A 254 10.59 8.18 -22.15
N ASP A 255 10.85 8.59 -20.91
CA ASP A 255 11.89 7.98 -20.09
C ASP A 255 11.54 7.91 -18.60
N TYR A 256 12.15 6.93 -17.93
CA TYR A 256 11.95 6.64 -16.51
C TYR A 256 13.25 6.17 -15.89
N GLN A 257 13.63 6.78 -14.77
CA GLN A 257 14.76 6.34 -13.94
C GLN A 257 14.48 6.59 -12.46
N GLU A 258 14.86 5.63 -11.63
CA GLU A 258 14.77 5.70 -10.18
C GLU A 258 16.08 5.23 -9.53
N GLU A 259 16.36 5.73 -8.34
CA GLU A 259 17.50 5.33 -7.52
C GLU A 259 17.00 4.82 -6.16
N PRO A 260 17.59 3.74 -5.62
CA PRO A 260 17.19 3.23 -4.32
C PRO A 260 17.57 4.22 -3.22
N ILE A 261 16.72 4.29 -2.20
CA ILE A 261 17.11 4.80 -0.88
C ILE A 261 17.86 3.66 -0.18
N THR A 262 18.99 4.00 0.46
CA THR A 262 19.95 3.01 1.00
C THR A 262 19.33 2.09 2.03
N ASP A 263 18.55 2.66 2.96
CA ASP A 263 17.94 1.92 4.07
C ASP A 263 16.44 1.67 3.80
N PRO A 264 15.88 0.55 4.31
CA PRO A 264 14.45 0.33 4.30
C PRO A 264 13.70 1.47 4.99
N ILE A 265 12.55 1.83 4.43
CA ILE A 265 11.63 2.80 5.02
C ILE A 265 10.94 2.21 6.24
N LEU A 266 10.55 0.93 6.13
CA LEU A 266 10.00 0.13 7.21
C LEU A 266 10.65 -1.24 7.19
N ASP A 267 10.86 -1.80 8.39
CA ASP A 267 11.39 -3.14 8.61
C ASP A 267 10.70 -3.74 9.84
N ALA A 268 10.78 -5.06 10.00
CA ALA A 268 10.29 -5.74 11.17
C ALA A 268 10.95 -5.20 12.45
N SER A 269 10.15 -4.97 13.49
CA SER A 269 10.68 -4.50 14.78
C SER A 269 11.35 -5.60 15.60
N GLY A 270 11.12 -6.87 15.24
CA GLY A 270 11.53 -8.04 16.00
C GLY A 270 10.66 -8.37 17.22
N ALA A 271 9.69 -7.53 17.59
CA ALA A 271 8.81 -7.76 18.75
C ALA A 271 7.39 -7.17 18.58
N GLY A 272 6.40 -7.78 19.24
CA GLY A 272 5.01 -7.30 19.24
C GLY A 272 4.31 -7.34 17.88
N TRP A 273 3.44 -6.37 17.63
CA TRP A 273 2.45 -6.35 16.55
C TRP A 273 3.05 -6.29 15.13
N ASN A 274 4.29 -5.81 14.99
CA ASN A 274 5.03 -5.73 13.73
C ASN A 274 6.37 -6.48 13.79
N SER A 275 6.44 -7.52 14.63
CA SER A 275 7.65 -8.32 14.89
C SER A 275 8.27 -8.99 13.66
N HIS A 276 7.48 -9.29 12.62
CA HIS A 276 7.88 -10.15 11.51
C HIS A 276 7.91 -9.43 10.16
N GLY A 277 7.21 -8.31 10.01
CA GLY A 277 7.20 -7.55 8.76
C GLY A 277 6.27 -6.35 8.76
N MET A 278 6.44 -5.49 7.76
CA MET A 278 5.64 -4.30 7.47
C MET A 278 5.61 -4.14 5.95
N HIS A 279 4.46 -3.88 5.34
CA HIS A 279 4.35 -3.90 3.87
C HIS A 279 3.70 -2.68 3.22
N THR A 280 3.02 -1.84 3.98
CA THR A 280 2.44 -0.60 3.47
C THR A 280 2.82 0.61 4.33
N VAL A 281 3.08 1.73 3.65
CA VAL A 281 3.36 3.05 4.23
C VAL A 281 2.59 4.13 3.47
N ASP A 282 1.64 4.79 4.12
CA ASP A 282 1.00 6.00 3.60
C ASP A 282 1.50 7.23 4.36
N ALA A 283 2.58 7.83 3.83
CA ALA A 283 3.26 8.96 4.45
C ALA A 283 2.72 10.31 3.93
N THR A 284 2.58 11.28 4.83
CA THR A 284 2.18 12.66 4.52
C THR A 284 2.97 13.64 5.39
N GLN A 285 3.36 14.77 4.80
CA GLN A 285 4.00 15.86 5.54
C GLN A 285 2.96 16.67 6.31
N LEU A 286 3.23 16.96 7.58
CA LEU A 286 2.43 17.79 8.46
C LEU A 286 2.76 19.29 8.28
N PRO A 287 1.88 20.22 8.74
CA PRO A 287 2.09 21.66 8.56
C PRO A 287 3.38 22.20 9.21
N ASP A 288 3.89 21.54 10.25
CA ASP A 288 5.15 21.88 10.91
C ASP A 288 6.40 21.33 10.19
N GLY A 289 6.20 20.66 9.05
CA GLY A 289 7.26 20.07 8.23
C GLY A 289 7.66 18.65 8.64
N SER A 290 7.19 18.16 9.79
CA SER A 290 7.38 16.76 10.20
C SER A 290 6.53 15.82 9.33
N TRP A 291 6.74 14.52 9.46
CA TRP A 291 6.07 13.49 8.68
C TRP A 291 5.29 12.57 9.60
N ARG A 292 4.09 12.20 9.15
CA ARG A 292 3.30 11.12 9.73
C ARG A 292 3.04 10.07 8.65
N ALA A 293 3.11 8.81 9.03
CA ALA A 293 2.77 7.69 8.17
C ALA A 293 1.80 6.75 8.86
N TYR A 294 0.79 6.32 8.11
CA TYR A 294 0.01 5.14 8.46
C TYR A 294 0.72 3.92 7.90
N VAL A 295 0.90 2.91 8.73
CA VAL A 295 1.70 1.73 8.40
C VAL A 295 0.97 0.48 8.84
N ASP A 296 1.21 -0.65 8.20
CA ASP A 296 0.81 -1.93 8.74
C ASP A 296 2.00 -2.73 9.28
N GLY A 297 1.67 -3.76 10.03
CA GLY A 297 2.64 -4.59 10.71
C GLY A 297 2.08 -5.98 10.91
N TYR A 298 2.95 -6.94 10.69
CA TYR A 298 2.68 -8.36 10.83
C TYR A 298 3.45 -8.90 12.02
N GLY A 299 2.71 -9.47 12.97
CA GLY A 299 3.29 -9.95 14.21
C GLY A 299 2.24 -10.43 15.20
N SER A 300 2.69 -10.71 16.42
CA SER A 300 1.83 -11.18 17.50
C SER A 300 1.30 -10.00 18.32
N ILE A 301 -0.02 -9.96 18.53
CA ILE A 301 -0.63 -9.02 19.50
C ILE A 301 -0.41 -9.47 20.95
N LYS A 302 0.05 -10.70 21.18
CA LYS A 302 0.56 -11.09 22.49
C LYS A 302 1.80 -10.24 22.79
N ALA A 303 1.64 -9.28 23.69
CA ALA A 303 2.77 -8.64 24.34
C ALA A 303 3.71 -9.74 24.84
N GLY A 304 5.01 -9.58 24.60
CA GLY A 304 6.00 -10.40 25.28
C GLY A 304 5.68 -10.38 26.78
N VAL A 305 5.50 -11.57 27.35
CA VAL A 305 5.43 -11.76 28.80
C VAL A 305 6.76 -11.36 29.40
#